data_AF-A0A940YMT0-F1
#
_entry.id   AF-A0A940YMT0-F1
#
_cell.length_a   1.000
_cell.length_b   1.000
_cell.length_c   1.000
_cell.angle_alpha   90.00
_cell.angle_beta   90.00
_cell.angle_gamma   90.00
#
_symmetry.space_group_name_H-M   'P 1'
#
loop_
_entity.id
_entity.type
_entity.pdbx_description
1 polymer ?
#
loop_
_entity_poly.entity_id
_entity_poly.type
_entity_poly.pdbx_seq_one_letter_code
_entity_poly.pdbx_strand_id
1 'polypeptide(L)'
;MAQVALALAFDDEPELPRGSALPLPEPDSPERTGFELGWDFARHGLVPPAEHLGGACPLRQGWEAGRASSGQRTLRPNRHVRKWLQLRVQAWRRGRAFEGVQVTPHYLAQIDCAVCPVTREPFTHASGADTDASVDRVHNGAGYAAGNLAVISLRANQAKADLRWDEARLMAVLAEQRAAGTADGLSAAEWARMAVLMSFVTPLPHEVAASLPLLVLPPNRLRLLNPIQGLQALITRLLLQPGYATASRRLAELLPAGEARRDFQLVFHSLLPRAWDGGRERDPLRLRQRLEDAWRDGALLRRWQRFARHLDAERAEALVARAVAAGLGLDLGGVQVQLHPADRATEGWALDTGGYIASRAPAPLPLAHRAQA
;
A
#
# COMPACT_ATOMS: atom_id res chain seq x y z
N MET A 1 53.44 -15.40 42.09
CA MET A 1 53.94 -16.77 41.81
C MET A 1 52.98 -17.39 40.81
N ALA A 2 53.11 -17.10 39.52
CA ALA A 2 53.97 -17.78 38.56
C ALA A 2 53.63 -19.28 38.43
N GLN A 3 52.75 -19.61 37.48
CA GLN A 3 52.70 -20.92 36.84
C GLN A 3 52.79 -20.71 35.34
N VAL A 4 53.94 -21.14 34.82
CA VAL A 4 54.32 -21.22 33.42
C VAL A 4 53.78 -22.55 32.89
N ALA A 5 53.05 -22.52 31.76
CA ALA A 5 52.76 -23.71 30.98
C ALA A 5 53.29 -23.48 29.56
N LEU A 6 54.30 -24.27 29.22
CA LEU A 6 55.07 -24.28 27.98
C LEU A 6 54.23 -25.02 26.91
N ALA A 7 53.84 -24.34 25.83
CA ALA A 7 53.23 -24.97 24.67
C ALA A 7 54.29 -25.13 23.56
N LEU A 8 54.55 -26.37 23.18
CA LEU A 8 55.46 -26.77 22.11
C LEU A 8 54.89 -26.33 20.76
N ALA A 9 55.72 -25.60 19.99
CA ALA A 9 55.45 -25.24 18.61
C ALA A 9 55.66 -26.45 17.69
N PHE A 10 54.70 -26.69 16.81
CA PHE A 10 54.88 -27.47 15.59
C PHE A 10 54.47 -26.57 14.43
N ASP A 11 55.49 -26.00 13.76
CA ASP A 11 55.36 -25.44 12.42
C ASP A 11 55.48 -26.59 11.41
N ASP A 12 54.52 -26.66 10.48
CA ASP A 12 54.67 -26.99 9.05
C ASP A 12 53.38 -27.62 8.50
N GLU A 13 52.44 -26.76 8.09
CA GLU A 13 51.38 -27.08 7.13
C GLU A 13 51.50 -26.09 5.95
N PRO A 14 51.63 -26.56 4.70
CA PRO A 14 51.86 -25.69 3.56
C PRO A 14 50.62 -24.83 3.26
N GLU A 15 50.81 -23.51 3.23
CA GLU A 15 49.78 -22.53 2.83
C GLU A 15 49.28 -22.82 1.42
N LEU A 16 48.04 -23.31 1.31
CA LEU A 16 47.25 -23.17 0.09
C LEU A 16 46.92 -21.69 -0.12
N PRO A 17 47.01 -21.17 -1.36
CA PRO A 17 46.79 -19.76 -1.63
C PRO A 17 45.36 -19.39 -1.22
N ARG A 18 45.26 -18.58 -0.15
CA ARG A 18 44.01 -17.95 0.27
C ARG A 18 43.53 -17.08 -0.88
N GLY A 19 42.53 -17.58 -1.60
CA GLY A 19 41.80 -16.81 -2.59
C GLY A 19 41.38 -15.50 -1.94
N SER A 20 41.82 -14.39 -2.53
CA SER A 20 41.45 -13.02 -2.16
C SER A 20 39.97 -12.97 -1.80
N ALA A 21 39.66 -12.92 -0.51
CA ALA A 21 38.33 -12.59 -0.04
C ALA A 21 38.06 -11.17 -0.53
N LEU A 22 37.23 -11.04 -1.57
CA LEU A 22 36.73 -9.74 -1.99
C LEU A 22 36.19 -9.03 -0.75
N PRO A 23 36.52 -7.74 -0.54
CA PRO A 23 36.00 -6.99 0.59
C PRO A 23 34.48 -7.14 0.62
N LEU A 24 33.94 -7.53 1.78
CA LEU A 24 32.49 -7.57 1.93
C LEU A 24 31.96 -6.15 1.69
N PRO A 25 30.99 -5.97 0.77
CA PRO A 25 30.44 -4.66 0.48
C PRO A 25 29.85 -4.02 1.74
N GLU A 26 29.88 -2.68 1.81
CA GLU A 26 29.38 -1.92 2.96
C GLU A 26 27.94 -2.32 3.33
N PRO A 27 27.57 -2.25 4.63
CA PRO A 27 26.18 -2.38 5.03
C PRO A 27 25.31 -1.40 4.22
N ASP A 28 24.20 -1.90 3.69
CA ASP A 28 23.24 -1.15 2.86
C ASP A 28 23.76 -0.65 1.49
N SER A 29 24.90 -1.16 1.01
CA SER A 29 25.34 -0.88 -0.36
C SER A 29 24.44 -1.57 -1.41
N PRO A 30 24.23 -0.97 -2.60
CA PRO A 30 23.52 -1.61 -3.70
C PRO A 30 24.12 -2.96 -4.11
N GLU A 31 25.43 -3.14 -4.01
CA GLU A 31 26.13 -4.39 -4.29
C GLU A 31 25.74 -5.47 -3.28
N ARG A 32 25.74 -5.13 -1.98
CA ARG A 32 25.33 -6.04 -0.92
C ARG A 32 23.86 -6.44 -1.07
N THR A 33 22.97 -5.48 -1.27
CA THR A 33 21.55 -5.77 -1.50
C THR A 33 21.36 -6.68 -2.72
N GLY A 34 22.06 -6.42 -3.81
CA GLY A 34 22.04 -7.26 -5.00
C GLY A 34 22.46 -8.69 -4.69
N PHE A 35 23.56 -8.87 -3.96
CA PHE A 35 24.05 -10.19 -3.52
C PHE A 35 23.02 -10.93 -2.65
N GLU A 36 22.47 -10.29 -1.63
CA GLU A 36 21.44 -10.88 -0.75
C GLU A 36 20.19 -11.29 -1.54
N LEU A 37 19.78 -10.51 -2.54
CA LEU A 37 18.69 -10.88 -3.44
C LEU A 37 18.99 -12.15 -4.23
N GLY A 38 20.19 -12.24 -4.79
CA GLY A 38 20.66 -13.45 -5.48
C GLY A 38 20.56 -14.68 -4.58
N TRP A 39 21.00 -14.54 -3.34
CA TRP A 39 20.92 -15.61 -2.34
C TRP A 39 19.47 -16.06 -2.08
N ASP A 40 18.53 -15.12 -1.97
CA ASP A 40 17.11 -15.44 -1.77
C ASP A 40 16.49 -16.18 -2.97
N PHE A 41 16.89 -15.85 -4.20
CA PHE A 41 16.52 -16.65 -5.38
C PHE A 41 16.99 -18.10 -5.24
N ALA A 42 18.25 -18.29 -4.83
CA ALA A 42 18.84 -19.62 -4.67
C ALA A 42 18.13 -20.42 -3.56
N ARG A 43 17.84 -19.78 -2.42
CA ARG A 43 17.10 -20.38 -1.29
C ARG A 43 15.72 -20.92 -1.70
N HIS A 44 15.08 -20.27 -2.68
CA HIS A 44 13.79 -20.67 -3.22
C HIS A 44 13.87 -21.55 -4.47
N GLY A 45 15.07 -21.98 -4.88
CA GLY A 45 15.27 -22.79 -6.08
C GLY A 45 14.84 -22.08 -7.36
N LEU A 46 14.84 -20.74 -7.37
CA LEU A 46 14.48 -19.92 -8.50
C LEU A 46 15.73 -19.41 -9.22
N VAL A 47 15.60 -19.21 -10.53
CA VAL A 47 16.62 -18.56 -11.34
C VAL A 47 16.29 -17.07 -11.41
N PRO A 48 17.25 -16.16 -11.14
CA PRO A 48 17.02 -14.73 -11.32
C PRO A 48 16.73 -14.37 -12.79
N PRO A 49 16.14 -13.19 -13.06
CA PRO A 49 15.88 -12.75 -14.43
C PRO A 49 17.14 -12.77 -15.30
N ALA A 50 17.03 -13.26 -16.55
CA ALA A 50 18.17 -13.51 -17.43
C ALA A 50 19.04 -12.27 -17.68
N GLU A 51 18.42 -11.09 -17.74
CA GLU A 51 19.07 -9.78 -17.84
C GLU A 51 20.07 -9.50 -16.71
N HIS A 52 20.01 -10.22 -15.58
CA HIS A 52 20.90 -10.09 -14.43
C HIS A 52 21.88 -11.24 -14.27
N LEU A 53 21.93 -12.17 -15.24
CA LEU A 53 22.85 -13.31 -15.24
C LEU A 53 24.14 -13.05 -16.05
N GLY A 54 24.34 -11.84 -16.56
CA GLY A 54 25.58 -11.42 -17.21
C GLY A 54 26.62 -10.82 -16.24
N GLY A 55 27.90 -10.80 -16.65
CA GLY A 55 28.96 -10.02 -16.02
C GLY A 55 29.21 -10.28 -14.52
N ALA A 56 29.81 -9.28 -13.85
CA ALA A 56 30.05 -9.23 -12.41
C ALA A 56 28.81 -8.74 -11.61
N CYS A 57 27.60 -9.10 -12.05
CA CYS A 57 26.36 -8.69 -11.42
C CYS A 57 26.28 -9.25 -9.97
N PRO A 58 26.11 -8.41 -8.94
CA PRO A 58 26.04 -8.88 -7.55
C PRO A 58 24.92 -9.90 -7.32
N LEU A 59 23.78 -9.73 -8.00
CA LEU A 59 22.65 -10.66 -7.93
C LEU A 59 22.96 -12.04 -8.51
N ARG A 60 23.80 -12.13 -9.55
CA ARG A 60 24.29 -13.42 -10.03
C ARG A 60 25.24 -14.05 -9.03
N GLN A 61 26.19 -13.28 -8.50
CA GLN A 61 27.20 -13.77 -7.55
C GLN A 61 26.53 -14.35 -6.29
N GLY A 62 25.54 -13.64 -5.74
CA GLY A 62 24.77 -14.12 -4.60
C GLY A 62 23.95 -15.37 -4.89
N TRP A 63 23.40 -15.49 -6.11
CA TRP A 63 22.66 -16.67 -6.53
C TRP A 63 23.57 -17.90 -6.68
N GLU A 64 24.75 -17.75 -7.30
CA GLU A 64 25.73 -18.83 -7.42
C GLU A 64 26.25 -19.27 -6.05
N ALA A 65 26.59 -18.33 -5.17
CA ALA A 65 27.00 -18.62 -3.79
C ALA A 65 25.90 -19.31 -2.97
N GLY A 66 24.66 -18.84 -3.10
CA GLY A 66 23.50 -19.42 -2.42
C GLY A 66 23.19 -20.83 -2.92
N ARG A 67 23.37 -21.11 -4.22
CA ARG A 67 23.21 -22.45 -4.79
C ARG A 67 24.28 -23.41 -4.30
N ALA A 68 25.53 -22.96 -4.25
CA ALA A 68 26.65 -23.76 -3.72
C ALA A 68 26.41 -24.13 -2.24
N SER A 69 25.82 -23.21 -1.46
CA SER A 69 25.57 -23.40 -0.03
C SER A 69 24.30 -24.20 0.28
N SER A 70 23.22 -23.98 -0.48
CA SER A 70 21.90 -24.57 -0.18
C SER A 70 21.73 -26.00 -0.69
N GLY A 71 22.59 -26.46 -1.61
CA GLY A 71 22.53 -27.79 -2.20
C GLY A 71 21.13 -28.09 -2.78
N GLN A 72 20.59 -29.28 -2.48
CA GLN A 72 19.24 -29.69 -2.92
C GLN A 72 18.10 -29.18 -2.02
N ARG A 73 18.40 -28.52 -0.88
CA ARG A 73 17.40 -28.13 0.12
C ARG A 73 16.87 -26.72 -0.15
N THR A 74 15.94 -26.61 -1.09
CA THR A 74 15.29 -25.34 -1.44
C THR A 74 13.86 -25.25 -0.92
N LEU A 75 13.41 -24.04 -0.57
CA LEU A 75 12.02 -23.77 -0.19
C LEU A 75 11.12 -23.69 -1.44
N ARG A 76 9.99 -24.40 -1.45
CA ARG A 76 9.04 -24.35 -2.58
C ARG A 76 8.41 -22.95 -2.72
N PRO A 77 8.60 -22.23 -3.85
CA PRO A 77 8.06 -20.90 -4.01
C PRO A 77 6.58 -20.92 -4.43
N ASN A 78 5.75 -20.11 -3.77
CA ASN A 78 4.39 -19.80 -4.21
C ASN A 78 4.36 -18.52 -5.08
N ARG A 79 3.18 -18.09 -5.54
CA ARG A 79 3.05 -16.88 -6.38
C ARG A 79 3.53 -15.60 -5.67
N HIS A 80 3.29 -15.51 -4.36
CA HIS A 80 3.65 -14.35 -3.55
C HIS A 80 5.16 -14.25 -3.32
N VAL A 81 5.85 -15.39 -3.15
CA VAL A 81 7.33 -15.43 -3.10
C VAL A 81 7.93 -14.92 -4.41
N ARG A 82 7.42 -15.41 -5.55
CA ARG A 82 7.88 -14.93 -6.87
C ARG A 82 7.64 -13.44 -7.04
N LYS A 83 6.46 -12.94 -6.67
CA LYS A 83 6.12 -11.51 -6.74
C LYS A 83 7.01 -10.67 -5.82
N TRP A 84 7.26 -11.14 -4.60
CA TRP A 84 8.13 -10.47 -3.64
C TRP A 84 9.55 -10.30 -4.17
N LEU A 85 10.15 -11.38 -4.69
CA LEU A 85 11.48 -11.31 -5.33
C LEU A 85 11.47 -10.39 -6.55
N GLN A 86 10.44 -10.45 -7.39
CA GLN A 86 10.28 -9.54 -8.52
C GLN A 86 10.28 -8.07 -8.08
N LEU A 87 9.50 -7.73 -7.04
CA LEU A 87 9.43 -6.34 -6.54
C LEU A 87 10.76 -5.88 -5.96
N ARG A 88 11.47 -6.74 -5.23
CA ARG A 88 12.79 -6.39 -4.68
C ARG A 88 13.83 -6.16 -5.78
N VAL A 89 13.83 -6.98 -6.83
CA VAL A 89 14.69 -6.76 -8.00
C VAL A 89 14.33 -5.44 -8.69
N GLN A 90 13.04 -5.16 -8.90
CA GLN A 90 12.61 -3.89 -9.50
C GLN A 90 13.00 -2.68 -8.65
N ALA A 91 12.86 -2.77 -7.32
CA ALA A 91 13.26 -1.72 -6.39
C ALA A 91 14.77 -1.46 -6.46
N TRP A 92 15.57 -2.53 -6.34
CA TRP A 92 17.03 -2.48 -6.44
C TRP A 92 17.51 -1.86 -7.76
N ARG A 93 16.96 -2.31 -8.90
CA ARG A 93 17.29 -1.75 -10.22
C ARG A 93 17.01 -0.25 -10.33
N ARG A 94 15.90 0.20 -9.75
CA ARG A 94 15.45 1.60 -9.81
C ARG A 94 16.01 2.45 -8.67
N GLY A 95 16.84 1.88 -7.78
CA GLY A 95 17.34 2.55 -6.58
C GLY A 95 16.23 2.95 -5.59
N ARG A 96 15.06 2.30 -5.67
CA ARG A 96 13.93 2.56 -4.76
C ARG A 96 14.16 1.84 -3.43
N ALA A 97 13.79 2.49 -2.34
CA ALA A 97 13.78 1.87 -1.03
C ALA A 97 12.78 0.70 -1.01
N PHE A 98 13.18 -0.39 -0.38
CA PHE A 98 12.34 -1.57 -0.16
C PHE A 98 12.40 -1.93 1.33
N GLU A 99 11.27 -1.84 2.01
CA GLU A 99 11.16 -2.18 3.43
C GLU A 99 11.10 -3.71 3.58
N GLY A 100 12.19 -4.31 4.07
CA GLY A 100 12.39 -5.77 4.06
C GLY A 100 11.73 -6.55 5.20
N VAL A 101 11.26 -5.88 6.27
CA VAL A 101 10.76 -6.54 7.48
C VAL A 101 9.26 -6.81 7.39
N GLN A 102 8.47 -5.82 6.98
CA GLN A 102 7.01 -5.97 6.89
C GLN A 102 6.56 -6.39 5.48
N VAL A 103 7.24 -5.92 4.42
CA VAL A 103 6.92 -6.35 3.04
C VAL A 103 7.49 -7.74 2.77
N THR A 104 6.71 -8.75 3.17
CA THR A 104 7.02 -10.17 3.03
C THR A 104 6.07 -10.87 2.04
N PRO A 105 6.35 -12.12 1.61
CA PRO A 105 5.38 -12.91 0.86
C PRO A 105 4.04 -13.08 1.57
N HIS A 106 4.02 -13.13 2.91
CA HIS A 106 2.78 -13.18 3.68
C HIS A 106 2.00 -11.87 3.59
N TYR A 107 2.68 -10.72 3.69
CA TYR A 107 2.06 -9.41 3.47
C TYR A 107 1.44 -9.32 2.07
N LEU A 108 2.16 -9.77 1.03
CA LEU A 108 1.63 -9.79 -0.34
C LEU A 108 0.39 -10.68 -0.50
N ALA A 109 0.30 -11.77 0.26
CA ALA A 109 -0.91 -12.60 0.29
C ALA A 109 -2.09 -11.90 0.99
N GLN A 110 -1.82 -11.07 2.00
CA GLN A 110 -2.85 -10.32 2.72
C GLN A 110 -3.45 -9.18 1.89
N ILE A 111 -2.66 -8.53 1.02
CA ILE A 111 -3.15 -7.44 0.16
C ILE A 111 -3.70 -7.92 -1.19
N ASP A 112 -3.57 -9.22 -1.47
CA ASP A 112 -4.11 -9.84 -2.68
C ASP A 112 -5.65 -9.83 -2.64
N CYS A 113 -6.26 -9.60 -3.79
CA CYS A 113 -7.71 -9.62 -3.93
C CYS A 113 -8.10 -10.13 -5.32
N ALA A 114 -9.37 -10.47 -5.52
CA ALA A 114 -9.83 -11.09 -6.79
C ALA A 114 -10.10 -10.07 -7.91
N VAL A 115 -10.35 -8.80 -7.55
CA VAL A 115 -10.86 -7.77 -8.46
C VAL A 115 -10.10 -6.47 -8.22
N CYS A 116 -9.75 -5.79 -9.31
CA CYS A 116 -9.08 -4.50 -9.26
C CYS A 116 -9.98 -3.44 -8.58
N PRO A 117 -9.51 -2.74 -7.53
CA PRO A 117 -10.32 -1.72 -6.88
C PRO A 117 -10.59 -0.49 -7.77
N VAL A 118 -9.78 -0.29 -8.80
CA VAL A 118 -9.88 0.84 -9.74
C VAL A 118 -10.73 0.49 -10.96
N THR A 119 -10.41 -0.59 -11.68
CA THR A 119 -11.15 -0.98 -12.90
C THR A 119 -12.40 -1.81 -12.60
N ARG A 120 -12.47 -2.43 -11.40
CA ARG A 120 -13.51 -3.39 -10.98
C ARG A 120 -13.59 -4.65 -11.84
N GLU A 121 -12.56 -4.92 -12.64
CA GLU A 121 -12.41 -6.15 -13.41
C GLU A 121 -11.68 -7.23 -12.59
N PRO A 122 -12.02 -8.52 -12.77
CA PRO A 122 -11.25 -9.61 -12.20
C PRO A 122 -9.80 -9.57 -12.64
N PHE A 123 -8.89 -9.90 -11.72
CA PHE A 123 -7.48 -10.01 -12.09
C PHE A 123 -7.21 -11.26 -12.92
N THR A 124 -6.30 -11.10 -13.88
CA THR A 124 -5.52 -12.19 -14.44
C THR A 124 -4.14 -12.23 -13.78
N HIS A 125 -3.38 -13.31 -14.01
CA HIS A 125 -2.05 -13.45 -13.43
C HIS A 125 -1.06 -14.02 -14.43
N ALA A 126 0.00 -13.26 -14.71
CA ALA A 126 1.08 -13.66 -15.61
C ALA A 126 0.57 -14.09 -17.01
N SER A 127 -0.52 -13.47 -17.47
CA SER A 127 -1.10 -13.68 -18.78
C SER A 127 -0.56 -12.69 -19.83
N GLY A 128 0.07 -11.61 -19.37
CA GLY A 128 0.43 -10.47 -20.22
C GLY A 128 -0.74 -9.54 -20.55
N ALA A 129 -1.95 -9.81 -20.03
CA ALA A 129 -3.11 -8.95 -20.22
C ALA A 129 -3.02 -7.67 -19.38
N ASP A 130 -3.80 -6.67 -19.78
CA ASP A 130 -3.93 -5.38 -19.07
C ASP A 130 -4.62 -5.54 -17.69
N THR A 131 -5.36 -6.63 -17.50
CA THR A 131 -5.97 -7.07 -16.24
C THR A 131 -5.01 -7.83 -15.32
N ASP A 132 -3.75 -8.05 -15.71
CA ASP A 132 -2.80 -8.76 -14.86
C ASP A 132 -2.60 -8.01 -13.53
N ALA A 133 -2.62 -8.74 -12.42
CA ALA A 133 -2.40 -8.16 -11.09
C ALA A 133 -1.00 -7.53 -10.96
N SER A 134 -0.98 -6.24 -10.64
CA SER A 134 0.23 -5.45 -10.40
C SER A 134 0.22 -4.85 -9.01
N VAL A 135 1.38 -4.81 -8.35
CA VAL A 135 1.54 -4.17 -7.04
C VAL A 135 1.98 -2.73 -7.28
N ASP A 136 1.13 -1.79 -6.90
CA ASP A 136 1.38 -0.35 -7.03
C ASP A 136 1.91 0.24 -5.72
N ARG A 137 2.81 1.23 -5.86
CA ARG A 137 3.17 2.15 -4.78
C ARG A 137 2.18 3.30 -4.84
N VAL A 138 1.15 3.24 -4.00
CA VAL A 138 0.00 4.14 -4.10
C VAL A 138 0.45 5.59 -3.95
N HIS A 139 1.33 5.88 -3.00
CA HIS A 139 2.11 7.11 -2.93
C HIS A 139 3.45 6.94 -3.65
N ASN A 140 3.60 7.59 -4.81
CA ASN A 140 4.81 7.49 -5.65
C ASN A 140 6.07 8.08 -5.00
N GLY A 141 5.91 9.00 -4.05
CA GLY A 141 7.00 9.58 -3.24
C GLY A 141 7.50 8.66 -2.12
N ALA A 142 6.91 7.47 -1.95
CA ALA A 142 7.36 6.47 -0.99
C ALA A 142 7.98 5.25 -1.69
N GLY A 143 8.82 4.53 -0.96
CA GLY A 143 9.37 3.24 -1.36
C GLY A 143 8.33 2.12 -1.39
N TYR A 144 8.81 0.90 -1.60
CA TYR A 144 8.00 -0.31 -1.40
C TYR A 144 7.90 -0.59 0.09
N ALA A 145 6.81 -0.15 0.71
CA ALA A 145 6.63 -0.22 2.17
C ALA A 145 5.22 -0.67 2.55
N ALA A 146 5.11 -1.39 3.67
CA ALA A 146 3.82 -1.78 4.21
C ALA A 146 2.95 -0.55 4.49
N GLY A 147 1.68 -0.62 4.12
CA GLY A 147 0.78 0.53 4.21
C GLY A 147 0.73 1.42 2.98
N ASN A 148 1.70 1.32 2.05
CA ASN A 148 1.74 2.08 0.79
C ASN A 148 1.48 1.20 -0.46
N LEU A 149 1.29 -0.10 -0.29
CA LEU A 149 1.14 -1.04 -1.40
C LEU A 149 -0.32 -1.49 -1.55
N ALA A 150 -0.79 -1.49 -2.80
CA ALA A 150 -2.08 -2.08 -3.18
C ALA A 150 -1.93 -2.90 -4.47
N VAL A 151 -2.77 -3.92 -4.63
CA VAL A 151 -2.88 -4.65 -5.89
C VAL A 151 -3.92 -3.97 -6.77
N ILE A 152 -3.51 -3.53 -7.96
CA ILE A 152 -4.34 -2.94 -9.01
C ILE A 152 -3.99 -3.58 -10.37
N SER A 153 -4.79 -3.33 -11.40
CA SER A 153 -4.53 -3.93 -12.71
C SER A 153 -3.31 -3.27 -13.35
N LEU A 154 -2.63 -4.00 -14.24
CA LEU A 154 -1.52 -3.46 -15.02
C LEU A 154 -1.94 -2.18 -15.76
N ARG A 155 -3.14 -2.16 -16.36
CA ARG A 155 -3.73 -0.96 -17.00
C ARG A 155 -3.77 0.23 -16.05
N ALA A 156 -4.34 0.04 -14.85
CA ALA A 156 -4.50 1.11 -13.89
C ALA A 156 -3.15 1.61 -13.36
N ASN A 157 -2.20 0.72 -13.14
CA ASN A 157 -0.84 1.07 -12.70
C ASN A 157 -0.08 1.86 -13.78
N GLN A 158 -0.17 1.42 -15.04
CA GLN A 158 0.44 2.11 -16.18
C GLN A 158 -0.16 3.50 -16.40
N ALA A 159 -1.48 3.63 -16.32
CA ALA A 159 -2.16 4.91 -16.44
C ALA A 159 -1.74 5.88 -15.31
N LYS A 160 -1.70 5.41 -14.06
CA LYS A 160 -1.25 6.21 -12.91
C LYS A 160 0.19 6.70 -13.07
N ALA A 161 1.09 5.84 -13.55
CA ALA A 161 2.51 6.16 -13.71
C ALA A 161 3.07 6.88 -12.46
N ASP A 162 3.70 8.04 -12.66
CA ASP A 162 4.27 8.88 -11.60
C ASP A 162 3.33 10.01 -11.13
N LEU A 163 2.07 10.04 -11.56
CA LEU A 163 1.11 11.07 -11.20
C LEU A 163 0.89 11.15 -9.68
N ARG A 164 0.57 12.35 -9.20
CA ARG A 164 0.06 12.64 -7.85
C ARG A 164 -1.46 12.53 -7.78
N TRP A 165 -2.00 12.54 -6.57
CA TRP A 165 -3.43 12.34 -6.34
C TRP A 165 -4.30 13.44 -6.99
N ASP A 166 -3.81 14.68 -6.99
CA ASP A 166 -4.45 15.87 -7.56
C ASP A 166 -4.44 15.80 -9.09
N GLU A 167 -3.35 15.31 -9.67
CA GLU A 167 -3.23 15.08 -11.11
C GLU A 167 -4.17 13.93 -11.54
N ALA A 168 -4.23 12.83 -10.79
CA ALA A 168 -5.18 11.74 -11.05
C ALA A 168 -6.65 12.22 -10.97
N ARG A 169 -6.95 13.18 -10.09
CA ARG A 169 -8.27 13.83 -10.02
C ARG A 169 -8.56 14.67 -11.27
N LEU A 170 -7.56 15.40 -11.78
CA LEU A 170 -7.70 16.14 -13.04
C LEU A 170 -7.94 15.18 -14.22
N MET A 171 -7.28 14.02 -14.24
CA MET A 171 -7.48 13.01 -15.28
C MET A 171 -8.91 12.49 -15.34
N ALA A 172 -9.63 12.43 -14.21
CA ALA A 172 -11.06 12.10 -14.21
C ALA A 172 -11.88 13.13 -15.01
N VAL A 173 -11.63 14.42 -14.80
CA VAL A 173 -12.31 15.51 -15.53
C VAL A 173 -11.94 15.48 -17.01
N LEU A 174 -10.67 15.25 -17.34
CA LEU A 174 -10.22 15.15 -18.72
C LEU A 174 -10.86 13.96 -19.45
N ALA A 175 -11.03 12.82 -18.76
CA ALA A 175 -11.70 11.66 -19.33
C ALA A 175 -13.17 11.92 -19.64
N GLU A 176 -13.90 12.67 -18.80
CA GLU A 176 -15.31 13.06 -19.06
C GLU A 176 -15.45 13.96 -20.29
N GLN A 177 -14.47 14.83 -20.54
CA GLN A 177 -14.51 15.79 -21.65
C GLN A 177 -14.09 15.18 -23.00
N ARG A 178 -13.40 14.04 -22.99
CA ARG A 178 -12.93 13.38 -24.21
C ARG A 178 -14.07 12.61 -24.89
N ALA A 179 -14.12 12.66 -26.21
CA ALA A 179 -15.12 11.93 -27.00
C ALA A 179 -15.09 10.41 -26.75
N ALA A 180 -13.91 9.84 -26.49
CA ALA A 180 -13.75 8.43 -26.16
C ALA A 180 -14.13 8.08 -24.70
N GLY A 181 -14.47 9.06 -23.86
CA GLY A 181 -14.81 8.87 -22.44
C GLY A 181 -13.65 8.36 -21.57
N THR A 182 -12.42 8.38 -22.07
CA THR A 182 -11.23 7.82 -21.42
C THR A 182 -10.03 8.75 -21.52
N ALA A 183 -9.16 8.66 -20.53
CA ALA A 183 -7.83 9.26 -20.52
C ALA A 183 -6.79 8.23 -20.10
N ASP A 184 -5.74 8.07 -20.89
CA ASP A 184 -4.65 7.11 -20.68
C ASP A 184 -5.16 5.68 -20.38
N GLY A 185 -6.21 5.27 -21.10
CA GLY A 185 -6.81 3.95 -20.99
C GLY A 185 -7.76 3.74 -19.81
N LEU A 186 -8.03 4.77 -19.00
CA LEU A 186 -9.02 4.72 -17.91
C LEU A 186 -10.18 5.69 -18.16
N SER A 187 -11.39 5.26 -17.84
CA SER A 187 -12.59 6.10 -17.79
C SER A 187 -12.54 7.11 -16.64
N ALA A 188 -13.42 8.12 -16.70
CA ALA A 188 -13.59 9.08 -15.61
C ALA A 188 -13.89 8.43 -14.25
N ALA A 189 -14.73 7.39 -14.25
CA ALA A 189 -15.07 6.65 -13.05
C ALA A 189 -13.88 5.89 -12.46
N GLU A 190 -13.02 5.33 -13.32
CA GLU A 190 -11.79 4.65 -12.90
C GLU A 190 -10.76 5.65 -12.36
N TRP A 191 -10.56 6.79 -13.04
CA TRP A 191 -9.69 7.86 -12.54
C TRP A 191 -10.16 8.43 -11.20
N ALA A 192 -11.47 8.62 -11.03
CA ALA A 192 -12.02 9.08 -9.75
C ALA A 192 -11.74 8.08 -8.63
N ARG A 193 -11.83 6.77 -8.89
CA ARG A 193 -11.43 5.72 -7.93
C ARG A 193 -9.93 5.72 -7.66
N MET A 194 -9.10 5.90 -8.69
CA MET A 194 -7.65 6.02 -8.55
C MET A 194 -7.26 7.20 -7.66
N ALA A 195 -7.84 8.38 -7.90
CA ALA A 195 -7.57 9.57 -7.11
C ALA A 195 -7.97 9.38 -5.63
N VAL A 196 -9.10 8.74 -5.35
CA VAL A 196 -9.53 8.42 -3.98
C VAL A 196 -8.57 7.42 -3.33
N LEU A 197 -8.15 6.37 -4.05
CA LEU A 197 -7.17 5.40 -3.56
C LEU A 197 -5.85 6.09 -3.17
N MET A 198 -5.35 6.99 -4.02
CA MET A 198 -4.14 7.78 -3.78
C MET A 198 -4.29 8.76 -2.62
N SER A 199 -5.49 9.31 -2.43
CA SER A 199 -5.76 10.25 -1.34
C SER A 199 -5.59 9.61 0.04
N PHE A 200 -5.84 8.30 0.20
CA PHE A 200 -5.67 7.62 1.48
C PHE A 200 -4.26 7.71 2.04
N VAL A 201 -3.25 7.64 1.16
CA VAL A 201 -1.83 7.62 1.54
C VAL A 201 -1.13 8.95 1.26
N THR A 202 -1.90 9.99 0.94
CA THR A 202 -1.40 11.36 0.79
C THR A 202 -1.93 12.18 1.96
N PRO A 203 -1.05 12.82 2.76
CA PRO A 203 -1.50 13.77 3.78
C PRO A 203 -2.25 14.94 3.12
N LEU A 204 -3.49 15.18 3.53
CA LEU A 204 -4.33 16.25 3.02
C LEU A 204 -4.84 17.14 4.16
N PRO A 205 -5.08 18.44 3.90
CA PRO A 205 -5.89 19.25 4.80
C PRO A 205 -7.25 18.59 5.06
N HIS A 206 -7.75 18.69 6.29
CA HIS A 206 -8.97 17.99 6.72
C HIS A 206 -10.17 18.32 5.84
N GLU A 207 -10.37 19.59 5.49
CA GLU A 207 -11.45 20.03 4.62
C GLU A 207 -11.34 19.46 3.20
N VAL A 208 -10.12 19.31 2.67
CA VAL A 208 -9.87 18.71 1.37
C VAL A 208 -10.22 17.22 1.42
N ALA A 209 -9.71 16.49 2.42
CA ALA A 209 -10.01 15.07 2.62
C ALA A 209 -11.51 14.81 2.82
N ALA A 210 -12.19 15.66 3.60
CA ALA A 210 -13.63 15.56 3.84
C ALA A 210 -14.46 15.85 2.58
N SER A 211 -13.91 16.58 1.60
CA SER A 211 -14.59 16.87 0.35
C SER A 211 -14.58 15.70 -0.65
N LEU A 212 -13.72 14.70 -0.44
CA LEU A 212 -13.56 13.58 -1.36
C LEU A 212 -14.65 12.50 -1.12
N PRO A 213 -15.30 12.00 -2.18
CA PRO A 213 -16.21 10.87 -2.08
C PRO A 213 -15.44 9.54 -1.88
N LEU A 214 -15.96 8.63 -1.06
CA LEU A 214 -15.35 7.30 -0.86
C LEU A 214 -15.74 6.34 -1.99
N LEU A 215 -15.20 6.56 -3.19
CA LEU A 215 -15.51 5.78 -4.41
C LEU A 215 -14.84 4.40 -4.46
N VAL A 216 -13.97 4.13 -3.49
CA VAL A 216 -13.27 2.87 -3.32
C VAL A 216 -13.04 2.67 -1.83
N LEU A 217 -13.42 1.50 -1.29
CA LEU A 217 -13.02 1.14 0.07
C LEU A 217 -11.52 0.84 0.10
N PRO A 218 -10.79 1.25 1.15
CA PRO A 218 -9.35 1.02 1.22
C PRO A 218 -9.05 -0.49 1.11
N PRO A 219 -8.16 -0.89 0.18
CA PRO A 219 -7.63 -2.25 0.11
C PRO A 219 -7.04 -2.69 1.46
N ASN A 220 -6.95 -4.00 1.67
CA ASN A 220 -6.44 -4.53 2.92
C ASN A 220 -5.02 -4.01 3.18
N ARG A 221 -4.73 -3.67 4.45
CA ARG A 221 -3.45 -3.13 4.94
C ARG A 221 -2.98 -1.81 4.32
N LEU A 222 -3.75 -1.16 3.44
CA LEU A 222 -3.44 0.21 3.03
C LEU A 222 -3.66 1.16 4.22
N ARG A 223 -2.69 2.04 4.50
CA ARG A 223 -2.83 3.04 5.56
C ARG A 223 -3.71 4.20 5.09
N LEU A 224 -4.48 4.77 6.02
CA LEU A 224 -5.29 5.97 5.79
C LEU A 224 -4.70 7.08 6.65
N LEU A 225 -4.01 8.02 6.01
CA LEU A 225 -3.35 9.14 6.66
C LEU A 225 -4.32 10.28 7.02
N ASN A 226 -5.53 10.25 6.46
CA ASN A 226 -6.56 11.26 6.71
C ASN A 226 -7.67 10.66 7.59
N PRO A 227 -7.76 11.02 8.89
CA PRO A 227 -8.69 10.40 9.83
C PRO A 227 -10.16 10.48 9.40
N ILE A 228 -10.55 11.58 8.74
CA ILE A 228 -11.91 11.78 8.24
C ILE A 228 -12.29 10.78 7.14
N GLN A 229 -11.32 10.36 6.29
CA GLN A 229 -11.51 9.27 5.33
C GLN A 229 -11.53 7.90 6.03
N GLY A 230 -10.77 7.74 7.12
CA GLY A 230 -10.88 6.60 8.02
C GLY A 230 -12.29 6.43 8.56
N LEU A 231 -12.93 7.52 8.98
CA LEU A 231 -14.32 7.53 9.43
C LEU A 231 -15.31 7.20 8.30
N GLN A 232 -15.13 7.75 7.08
CA GLN A 232 -15.94 7.35 5.92
C GLN A 232 -15.85 5.85 5.65
N ALA A 233 -14.63 5.29 5.67
CA ALA A 233 -14.38 3.88 5.43
C ALA A 233 -14.99 3.01 6.53
N LEU A 234 -14.89 3.42 7.80
CA LEU A 234 -15.52 2.72 8.93
C LEU A 234 -17.04 2.68 8.77
N ILE A 235 -17.68 3.83 8.54
CA ILE A 235 -19.14 3.93 8.33
C ILE A 235 -19.59 3.01 7.20
N THR A 236 -18.87 3.06 6.07
CA THR A 236 -19.20 2.27 4.88
C THR A 236 -19.03 0.77 5.14
N ARG A 237 -18.00 0.38 5.91
CA ARG A 237 -17.79 -1.02 6.32
C ARG A 237 -18.84 -1.54 7.30
N LEU A 238 -19.33 -0.70 8.21
CA LEU A 238 -20.42 -1.08 9.11
C LEU A 238 -21.67 -1.51 8.32
N LEU A 239 -21.94 -0.85 7.19
CA LEU A 239 -23.09 -1.15 6.33
C LEU A 239 -22.96 -2.45 5.54
N LEU A 240 -21.75 -2.98 5.39
CA LEU A 240 -21.53 -4.30 4.79
C LEU A 240 -22.01 -5.43 5.72
N GLN A 241 -22.06 -5.19 7.03
CA GLN A 241 -22.32 -6.25 8.00
C GLN A 241 -23.81 -6.56 8.20
N PRO A 242 -24.14 -7.81 8.57
CA PRO A 242 -25.38 -8.09 9.30
C PRO A 242 -25.44 -7.23 10.57
N GLY A 243 -26.61 -6.70 10.94
CA GLY A 243 -26.75 -5.89 12.16
C GLY A 243 -26.21 -4.45 12.09
N TYR A 244 -25.94 -3.92 10.88
CA TYR A 244 -25.44 -2.56 10.68
C TYR A 244 -26.24 -1.48 11.43
N ALA A 245 -27.55 -1.66 11.63
CA ALA A 245 -28.41 -0.69 12.30
C ALA A 245 -28.01 -0.51 13.78
N THR A 246 -27.74 -1.63 14.48
CA THR A 246 -27.24 -1.60 15.85
C THR A 246 -25.86 -0.97 15.93
N ALA A 247 -24.96 -1.32 15.00
CA ALA A 247 -23.61 -0.75 14.97
C ALA A 247 -23.62 0.76 14.64
N SER A 248 -24.47 1.20 13.72
CA SER A 248 -24.66 2.61 13.38
C SER A 248 -25.18 3.43 14.57
N ARG A 249 -26.16 2.89 15.31
CA ARG A 249 -26.64 3.53 16.55
C ARG A 249 -25.54 3.66 17.60
N ARG A 250 -24.76 2.61 17.82
CA ARG A 250 -23.61 2.64 18.75
C ARG A 250 -22.56 3.66 18.32
N LEU A 251 -22.30 3.80 17.02
CA LEU A 251 -21.41 4.85 16.51
C LEU A 251 -21.98 6.26 16.74
N ALA A 252 -23.29 6.45 16.53
CA ALA A 252 -23.96 7.72 16.79
C ALA A 252 -23.92 8.12 18.28
N GLU A 253 -23.94 7.15 19.19
CA GLU A 253 -23.82 7.36 20.64
C GLU A 253 -22.43 7.88 21.04
N LEU A 254 -21.38 7.60 20.26
CA LEU A 254 -20.02 8.10 20.50
C LEU A 254 -19.85 9.57 20.09
N LEU A 255 -20.72 10.09 19.23
CA LEU A 255 -20.70 11.49 18.80
C LEU A 255 -21.22 12.43 19.89
N PRO A 256 -20.71 13.68 19.92
CA PRO A 256 -21.33 14.75 20.71
C PRO A 256 -22.82 14.86 20.40
N ALA A 257 -23.63 15.12 21.44
CA ALA A 257 -25.07 15.32 21.28
C ALA A 257 -25.37 16.58 20.45
N GLY A 258 -26.61 16.68 19.95
CA GLY A 258 -27.07 17.85 19.18
C GLY A 258 -26.81 17.73 17.68
N GLU A 259 -26.24 18.77 17.08
CA GLU A 259 -26.15 18.91 15.61
C GLU A 259 -25.27 17.84 14.95
N ALA A 260 -24.13 17.48 15.56
CA ALA A 260 -23.23 16.47 15.02
C ALA A 260 -23.94 15.10 14.86
N ARG A 261 -24.71 14.67 15.85
CA ARG A 261 -25.49 13.43 15.80
C ARG A 261 -26.61 13.50 14.76
N ARG A 262 -27.27 14.67 14.63
CA ARG A 262 -28.31 14.89 13.61
C ARG A 262 -27.73 14.82 12.20
N ASP A 263 -26.63 15.52 11.95
CA ASP A 263 -25.98 15.55 10.63
C ASP A 263 -25.42 14.16 10.26
N PHE A 264 -24.90 13.40 11.22
CA PHE A 264 -24.53 12.00 11.04
C PHE A 264 -25.72 11.12 10.61
N GLN A 265 -26.86 11.24 11.28
CA GLN A 265 -28.07 10.49 10.92
C GLN A 265 -28.53 10.84 9.49
N LEU A 266 -28.45 12.11 9.10
CA LEU A 266 -28.76 12.53 7.73
C LEU A 266 -27.84 11.88 6.70
N VAL A 267 -26.54 11.72 6.99
CA VAL A 267 -25.61 10.96 6.11
C VAL A 267 -26.10 9.53 5.93
N PHE A 268 -26.42 8.83 7.02
CA PHE A 268 -26.93 7.45 6.96
C PHE A 268 -28.22 7.35 6.15
N HIS A 269 -29.23 8.16 6.46
CA HIS A 269 -30.50 8.16 5.73
C HIS A 269 -30.37 8.56 4.25
N SER A 270 -29.26 9.19 3.86
CA SER A 270 -28.95 9.48 2.46
C SER A 270 -28.27 8.31 1.76
N LEU A 271 -27.37 7.63 2.48
CA LEU A 271 -26.56 6.55 1.93
C LEU A 271 -27.39 5.28 1.72
N LEU A 272 -28.27 4.95 2.66
CA LEU A 272 -29.03 3.70 2.67
C LEU A 272 -29.97 3.50 1.47
N PRO A 273 -30.81 4.48 1.08
CA PRO A 273 -31.70 4.31 -0.08
C PRO A 273 -30.94 4.10 -1.39
N ARG A 274 -29.75 4.70 -1.52
CA ARG A 274 -28.89 4.56 -2.71
C ARG A 274 -28.23 3.18 -2.74
N ALA A 275 -27.71 2.74 -1.59
CA ALA A 275 -27.06 1.45 -1.45
C ALA A 275 -28.03 0.26 -1.57
N TRP A 276 -29.34 0.47 -1.32
CA TRP A 276 -30.38 -0.57 -1.39
C TRP A 276 -31.49 -0.29 -2.39
N ASP A 277 -31.27 0.57 -3.38
CA ASP A 277 -32.15 0.66 -4.54
C ASP A 277 -32.40 -0.73 -5.17
N GLY A 278 -33.66 -1.15 -5.33
CA GLY A 278 -33.98 -2.53 -5.73
C GLY A 278 -33.67 -3.62 -4.68
N GLY A 279 -33.49 -3.25 -3.41
CA GLY A 279 -33.22 -4.15 -2.29
C GLY A 279 -31.75 -4.29 -1.92
N ARG A 280 -31.49 -4.97 -0.79
CA ARG A 280 -30.13 -5.22 -0.30
C ARG A 280 -29.47 -6.33 -1.13
N GLU A 281 -28.38 -5.96 -1.79
CA GLU A 281 -27.53 -6.89 -2.55
C GLU A 281 -26.97 -8.01 -1.65
N ARG A 282 -26.99 -9.24 -2.17
CA ARG A 282 -26.57 -10.45 -1.48
C ARG A 282 -25.12 -10.81 -1.78
N ASP A 283 -24.61 -10.47 -2.97
CA ASP A 283 -23.20 -10.63 -3.30
C ASP A 283 -22.37 -9.57 -2.54
N PRO A 284 -21.45 -9.96 -1.63
CA PRO A 284 -20.65 -9.01 -0.86
C PRO A 284 -19.84 -8.04 -1.72
N LEU A 285 -19.34 -8.49 -2.89
CA LEU A 285 -18.56 -7.64 -3.78
C LEU A 285 -19.44 -6.56 -4.43
N ARG A 286 -20.60 -6.95 -4.96
CA ARG A 286 -21.56 -6.00 -5.54
C ARG A 286 -22.12 -5.05 -4.47
N LEU A 287 -22.41 -5.54 -3.26
CA LEU A 287 -22.88 -4.68 -2.16
C LEU A 287 -21.83 -3.61 -1.82
N ARG A 288 -20.55 -4.01 -1.77
CA ARG A 288 -19.43 -3.08 -1.61
C ARG A 288 -19.40 -2.02 -2.72
N GLN A 289 -19.46 -2.44 -3.99
CA GLN A 289 -19.40 -1.52 -5.11
C GLN A 289 -20.59 -0.54 -5.12
N ARG A 290 -21.79 -1.00 -4.75
CA ARG A 290 -22.97 -0.14 -4.60
C ARG A 290 -22.82 0.92 -3.51
N LEU A 291 -22.23 0.55 -2.37
CA LEU A 291 -21.94 1.49 -1.30
C LEU A 291 -20.88 2.52 -1.72
N GLU A 292 -19.82 2.07 -2.41
CA GLU A 292 -18.81 2.95 -3.01
C GLU A 292 -19.44 3.93 -4.03
N ASP A 293 -20.35 3.44 -4.89
CA ASP A 293 -21.02 4.27 -5.91
C ASP A 293 -22.02 5.25 -5.29
N ALA A 294 -22.66 4.90 -4.16
CA ALA A 294 -23.56 5.79 -3.46
C ALA A 294 -22.85 7.08 -3.02
N TRP A 295 -21.57 7.02 -2.66
CA TRP A 295 -20.74 8.20 -2.30
C TRP A 295 -20.53 9.19 -3.45
N ARG A 296 -20.79 8.80 -4.70
CA ARG A 296 -20.75 9.72 -5.85
C ARG A 296 -21.86 10.76 -5.81
N ASP A 297 -22.95 10.49 -5.10
CA ASP A 297 -24.09 11.41 -5.03
C ASP A 297 -23.72 12.74 -4.34
N GLY A 298 -23.92 13.85 -5.06
CA GLY A 298 -23.57 15.18 -4.56
C GLY A 298 -24.38 15.63 -3.34
N ALA A 299 -25.62 15.16 -3.16
CA ALA A 299 -26.43 15.52 -2.00
C ALA A 299 -25.96 14.77 -0.73
N LEU A 300 -25.61 13.49 -0.86
CA LEU A 300 -24.93 12.73 0.18
C LEU A 300 -23.61 13.40 0.55
N LEU A 301 -22.77 13.74 -0.45
CA LEU A 301 -21.47 14.35 -0.20
C LEU A 301 -21.59 15.70 0.52
N ARG A 302 -22.56 16.54 0.17
CA ARG A 302 -22.83 17.80 0.90
C ARG A 302 -23.25 17.56 2.36
N ARG A 303 -24.08 16.54 2.62
CA ARG A 303 -24.48 16.17 3.98
C ARG A 303 -23.29 15.62 4.78
N TRP A 304 -22.44 14.84 4.13
CA TRP A 304 -21.18 14.37 4.71
C TRP A 304 -20.25 15.54 5.06
N GLN A 305 -20.03 16.48 4.14
CA GLN A 305 -19.20 17.66 4.41
C GLN A 305 -19.76 18.50 5.56
N ARG A 306 -21.07 18.66 5.64
CA ARG A 306 -21.72 19.32 6.78
C ARG A 306 -21.44 18.60 8.10
N PHE A 307 -21.60 17.28 8.13
CA PHE A 307 -21.24 16.46 9.29
C PHE A 307 -19.74 16.60 9.64
N ALA A 308 -18.87 16.51 8.64
CA ALA A 308 -17.43 16.56 8.80
C ALA A 308 -16.93 17.90 9.36
N ARG A 309 -17.67 19.01 9.21
CA ARG A 309 -17.35 20.31 9.82
C ARG A 309 -17.47 20.33 11.35
N HIS A 310 -18.18 19.38 11.95
CA HIS A 310 -18.24 19.23 13.41
C HIS A 310 -16.97 18.58 13.99
N LEU A 311 -16.12 18.02 13.13
CA LEU A 311 -14.90 17.31 13.48
C LEU A 311 -13.71 18.04 12.86
N ASP A 312 -12.62 18.14 13.59
CA ASP A 312 -11.28 18.33 13.01
C ASP A 312 -10.61 16.95 12.83
N ALA A 313 -9.36 16.94 12.38
CA ALA A 313 -8.63 15.69 12.16
C ALA A 313 -8.45 14.89 13.47
N GLU A 314 -8.14 15.56 14.58
CA GLU A 314 -7.91 14.94 15.89
C GLU A 314 -9.20 14.32 16.46
N ARG A 315 -10.33 15.02 16.38
CA ARG A 315 -11.64 14.51 16.80
C ARG A 315 -12.11 13.36 15.93
N ALA A 316 -11.84 13.41 14.62
CA ALA A 316 -12.14 12.31 13.71
C ALA A 316 -11.30 11.06 14.07
N GLU A 317 -10.01 11.24 14.36
CA GLU A 317 -9.13 10.16 14.82
C GLU A 317 -9.61 9.58 16.15
N ALA A 318 -9.87 10.42 17.15
CA ALA A 318 -10.38 10.02 18.46
C ALA A 318 -11.71 9.27 18.35
N LEU A 319 -12.61 9.68 17.45
CA LEU A 319 -13.86 8.99 17.20
C LEU A 319 -13.65 7.60 16.60
N VAL A 320 -12.77 7.47 15.60
CA VAL A 320 -12.40 6.18 15.02
C VAL A 320 -11.77 5.28 16.09
N ALA A 321 -10.87 5.81 16.90
CA ALA A 321 -10.22 5.08 17.98
C ALA A 321 -11.22 4.57 19.03
N ARG A 322 -12.14 5.43 19.48
CA ARG A 322 -13.23 5.05 20.40
C ARG A 322 -14.18 4.02 19.79
N ALA A 323 -14.48 4.13 18.49
CA ALA A 323 -15.32 3.15 17.80
C ALA A 323 -14.66 1.76 17.77
N VAL A 324 -13.37 1.70 17.40
CA VAL A 324 -12.60 0.46 17.40
C VAL A 324 -12.50 -0.13 18.80
N ALA A 325 -12.22 0.68 19.82
CA ALA A 325 -12.17 0.25 21.22
C ALA A 325 -13.52 -0.27 21.73
N ALA A 326 -14.63 0.30 21.24
CA ALA A 326 -15.98 -0.20 21.51
C ALA A 326 -16.33 -1.49 20.72
N GLY A 327 -15.39 -2.03 19.94
CA GLY A 327 -15.61 -3.21 19.09
C GLY A 327 -16.38 -2.92 17.80
N LEU A 328 -16.67 -1.65 17.50
CA LEU A 328 -17.21 -1.25 16.20
C LEU A 328 -16.09 -1.34 15.17
N GLY A 329 -16.02 -2.47 14.48
CA GLY A 329 -14.94 -2.72 13.52
C GLY A 329 -14.26 -4.08 13.67
N LEU A 330 -14.46 -4.77 14.81
CA LEU A 330 -13.78 -6.05 15.08
C LEU A 330 -14.49 -7.27 14.48
N ASP A 331 -15.82 -7.21 14.35
CA ASP A 331 -16.64 -8.24 13.68
C ASP A 331 -16.82 -7.98 12.17
N LEU A 332 -15.94 -7.18 11.55
CA LEU A 332 -16.01 -6.83 10.12
C LEU A 332 -15.54 -7.98 9.20
N GLY A 333 -16.00 -9.21 9.42
CA GLY A 333 -15.67 -10.36 8.58
C GLY A 333 -14.17 -10.66 8.49
N GLY A 334 -13.45 -10.53 9.61
CA GLY A 334 -12.00 -10.78 9.67
C GLY A 334 -11.11 -9.57 9.36
N VAL A 335 -11.68 -8.37 9.17
CA VAL A 335 -10.91 -7.12 9.02
C VAL A 335 -10.66 -6.52 10.40
N GLN A 336 -9.38 -6.37 10.77
CA GLN A 336 -8.98 -5.64 11.97
C GLN A 336 -8.53 -4.21 11.60
N VAL A 337 -9.04 -3.23 12.34
CA VAL A 337 -8.55 -1.84 12.24
C VAL A 337 -7.35 -1.69 13.17
N GLN A 338 -6.20 -1.32 12.61
CA GLN A 338 -4.99 -1.01 13.36
C GLN A 338 -4.77 0.49 13.35
N LEU A 339 -4.65 1.07 14.55
CA LEU A 339 -4.30 2.47 14.71
C LEU A 339 -2.78 2.57 14.78
N HIS A 340 -2.21 3.41 13.93
CA HIS A 340 -0.80 3.75 13.95
C HIS A 340 -0.67 5.19 14.45
N PRO A 341 0.19 5.46 15.45
CA PRO A 341 0.48 6.84 15.83
C PRO A 341 1.14 7.58 14.64
N ALA A 342 0.93 8.89 14.57
CA ALA A 342 1.28 9.69 13.39
C ALA A 342 2.77 9.61 13.00
N ASP A 343 3.66 9.50 13.99
CA ASP A 343 5.11 9.34 13.83
C ASP A 343 5.51 8.01 13.17
N ARG A 344 4.72 6.96 13.36
CA ARG A 344 4.95 5.61 12.78
C ARG A 344 4.06 5.29 11.60
N ALA A 345 3.09 6.15 11.28
CA ALA A 345 2.14 5.95 10.19
C ALA A 345 2.82 5.90 8.80
N THR A 346 4.05 6.40 8.67
CA THR A 346 4.85 6.33 7.42
C THR A 346 6.22 5.71 7.64
N GLU A 347 6.43 5.03 8.78
CA GLU A 347 7.68 4.32 9.07
C GLU A 347 7.99 3.30 7.97
N GLY A 348 9.24 3.31 7.48
CA GLY A 348 9.72 2.47 6.38
C GLY A 348 9.40 2.99 4.97
N TRP A 349 8.71 4.13 4.83
CA TRP A 349 8.32 4.65 3.51
C TRP A 349 9.44 5.42 2.80
N ALA A 350 10.51 5.80 3.51
CA ALA A 350 11.64 6.58 2.99
C ALA A 350 11.20 7.90 2.33
N LEU A 351 10.26 8.63 2.96
CA LEU A 351 9.69 9.87 2.41
C LEU A 351 10.71 11.01 2.32
N ASP A 352 11.69 11.03 3.22
CA ASP A 352 12.82 11.96 3.27
C ASP A 352 13.69 11.93 2.00
N THR A 353 13.72 10.79 1.32
CA THR A 353 14.47 10.58 0.07
C THR A 353 13.57 10.45 -1.16
N GLY A 354 12.26 10.72 -1.02
CA GLY A 354 11.29 10.50 -2.10
C GLY A 354 11.11 9.02 -2.48
N GLY A 355 11.35 8.11 -1.55
CA GLY A 355 11.20 6.67 -1.71
C GLY A 355 12.41 5.99 -2.36
N TYR A 356 13.57 6.63 -2.33
CA TYR A 356 14.84 6.11 -2.86
C TYR A 356 15.74 5.61 -1.73
N ILE A 357 16.74 4.80 -2.06
CA ILE A 357 17.82 4.50 -1.11
C ILE A 357 18.65 5.78 -0.97
N ALA A 358 19.10 6.12 0.25
CA ALA A 358 19.78 7.39 0.54
C ALA A 358 20.96 7.69 -0.41
N SER A 359 21.74 6.66 -0.79
CA SER A 359 22.86 6.76 -1.73
C SER A 359 22.46 7.08 -3.19
N ARG A 360 21.16 6.99 -3.52
CA ARG A 360 20.59 7.19 -4.85
C ARG A 360 19.42 8.17 -4.85
N ALA A 361 19.24 8.93 -3.77
CA ALA A 361 18.21 9.95 -3.73
C ALA A 361 18.49 11.02 -4.80
N PRO A 362 17.51 11.38 -5.65
CA PRO A 362 17.67 12.53 -6.53
C PRO A 362 17.92 13.78 -5.66
N ALA A 363 18.79 14.69 -6.12
CA ALA A 363 19.03 15.95 -5.43
C ALA A 363 17.68 16.62 -5.12
N PRO A 364 17.47 17.15 -3.89
CA PRO A 364 16.21 17.77 -3.54
C PRO A 364 15.90 18.86 -4.56
N LEU A 365 14.71 18.78 -5.18
CA LEU A 365 14.20 19.87 -6.01
C LEU A 365 14.19 21.14 -5.13
N PRO A 366 14.72 22.27 -5.61
CA PRO A 366 14.70 23.50 -4.83
C PRO A 366 13.26 23.81 -4.45
N LEU A 367 13.01 23.92 -3.14
CA LEU A 367 11.71 24.31 -2.61
C LEU A 367 11.32 25.62 -3.30
N ALA A 368 10.28 25.56 -4.14
CA ALA A 368 9.66 26.77 -4.66
C ALA A 368 9.24 27.60 -3.44
N HIS A 369 9.90 28.74 -3.25
CA HIS A 369 9.63 29.67 -2.17
C HIS A 369 8.12 29.89 -2.07
N ARG A 370 7.56 29.63 -0.90
CA ARG A 370 6.27 30.17 -0.50
C ARG A 370 6.34 31.68 -0.69
N ALA A 371 5.73 32.19 -1.76
CA ALA A 371 5.44 33.60 -1.88
C ALA A 371 4.44 33.94 -0.77
N GLN A 372 4.92 34.65 0.24
CA GLN A 372 4.06 35.43 1.12
C GLN A 372 3.50 36.59 0.29
N ALA A 373 2.18 36.56 0.07
CA ALA A 373 1.33 37.73 -0.17
C ALA A 373 -0.12 37.33 0.12
#